data_AF-A0A3A0DTT8-F1
#
_entry.id   AF-A0A3A0DTT8-F1
#
_cell.length_a   1.000
_cell.length_b   1.000
_cell.length_c   1.000
_cell.angle_alpha   90.00
_cell.angle_beta   90.00
_cell.angle_gamma   90.00
#
_symmetry.space_group_name_H-M   'P 1'
#
loop_
_entity.id
_entity.type
_entity.pdbx_description
1 polymer ?
#
loop_
_entity_poly.entity_id
_entity_poly.type
_entity_poly.pdbx_seq_one_letter_code
_entity_poly.pdbx_strand_id
1 'polypeptide(L)' 'MRFLGRALQLFGLVVLPLSMVLELSKLLGRDFGVSDMVIMLVAGSAAFLMGRIIEGYGRG' A
#
# COMPACT_ATOMS: atom_id res chain seq x y z
N MET A 1 4.50 18.05 -8.09
CA MET A 1 3.35 17.21 -7.65
C MET A 1 3.30 15.84 -8.33
N ARG A 2 3.69 15.69 -9.61
CA ARG A 2 3.80 14.37 -10.29
C ARG A 2 4.67 13.33 -9.55
N PHE A 3 5.85 13.73 -9.05
CA PHE A 3 6.76 12.80 -8.35
C PHE A 3 6.15 12.22 -7.06
N LEU A 4 5.48 13.06 -6.27
CA LEU A 4 4.84 12.66 -5.01
C LEU A 4 3.70 11.66 -5.25
N GLY A 5 2.86 11.89 -6.26
CA GLY A 5 1.78 10.97 -6.64
C GLY A 5 2.30 9.61 -7.13
N ARG A 6 3.40 9.62 -7.91
CA ARG A 6 4.05 8.40 -8.39
C ARG A 6 4.71 7.60 -7.26
N ALA A 7 5.33 8.28 -6.30
CA ALA A 7 5.91 7.65 -5.11
C ALA A 7 4.83 7.00 -4.23
N LEU A 8 3.68 7.67 -4.03
CA LEU A 8 2.52 7.12 -3.32
C LEU A 8 1.93 5.89 -4.01
N GLN A 9 1.86 5.90 -5.35
CA GLN A 9 1.40 4.74 -6.12
C GLN A 9 2.36 3.55 -6.01
N LEU A 10 3.68 3.79 -6.13
CA LEU A 10 4.70 2.75 -5.94
C LEU A 10 4.65 2.18 -4.52
N PHE A 11 4.49 3.05 -3.52
CA PHE A 11 4.38 2.63 -2.12
C PHE A 11 3.14 1.75 -1.89
N GLY A 12 1.96 2.16 -2.38
CA GLY A 12 0.73 1.37 -2.29
C GLY A 12 0.81 0.02 -3.03
N LEU A 13 1.51 -0.03 -4.17
CA LEU A 13 1.72 -1.26 -4.93
C LEU A 13 2.66 -2.25 -4.20
N VAL A 14 3.71 -1.74 -3.56
CA VAL A 14 4.74 -2.58 -2.91
C VAL A 14 4.33 -3.02 -1.50
N VAL A 15 3.51 -2.23 -0.79
CA VAL A 15 3.02 -2.55 0.57
C VAL A 15 2.31 -3.92 0.65
N LEU A 16 1.58 -4.30 -0.40
CA LEU A 16 0.81 -5.53 -0.46
C LEU A 16 1.65 -6.81 -0.55
N PRO A 17 2.54 -6.97 -1.55
CA PRO A 17 3.44 -8.11 -1.59
C PRO A 17 4.40 -8.11 -0.40
N LEU A 18 4.79 -6.94 0.12
CA LEU A 18 5.62 -6.84 1.32
C LEU A 18 4.92 -7.39 2.57
N SER A 19 3.65 -7.03 2.79
CA SER A 19 2.85 -7.55 3.90
C SER A 19 2.63 -9.06 3.79
N MET A 20 2.40 -9.58 2.57
CA MET A 20 2.35 -11.03 2.35
C MET A 20 3.66 -11.75 2.69
N VAL A 21 4.80 -11.20 2.27
CA VAL A 21 6.12 -11.79 2.58
C VAL A 21 6.38 -11.79 4.09
N LEU A 22 6.01 -10.71 4.79
CA LEU A 22 6.19 -10.60 6.24
C LEU A 22 5.33 -11.59 7.02
N GLU A 23 4.10 -11.88 6.57
CA GLU A 23 3.26 -12.89 7.19
C GLU A 23 3.77 -14.31 6.91
N LEU A 24 4.14 -14.61 5.65
CA LEU A 24 4.68 -15.91 5.26
C LEU A 24 5.99 -16.25 5.96
N SER A 25 6.83 -15.25 6.23
CA SER A 25 8.10 -15.44 6.92
C SER A 25 7.95 -15.66 8.43
N LYS A 26 6.75 -15.52 9.00
CA LYS A 26 6.46 -15.66 10.44
C LYS A 26 7.40 -14.88 11.37
N LEU A 27 8.13 -13.91 10.81
CA LEU A 27 9.18 -13.14 11.51
C LEU A 27 8.61 -12.23 12.59
N LEU A 28 7.31 -11.90 12.51
CA LEU A 28 6.68 -10.97 13.44
C LEU A 28 6.28 -11.61 14.78
N GLY A 29 6.40 -12.93 14.96
CA GLY A 29 6.23 -13.61 16.26
C GLY A 29 4.83 -13.45 16.92
N ARG A 30 3.92 -12.75 16.26
CA ARG A 30 2.52 -12.51 16.60
C ARG A 30 1.70 -12.99 15.43
N ASP A 31 0.50 -13.51 15.72
CA ASP A 31 -0.49 -13.91 14.72
C ASP A 31 -0.90 -12.69 13.88
N PHE A 32 -0.06 -12.27 12.94
CA PHE A 32 -0.47 -11.43 11.82
C PHE A 32 -1.45 -12.30 11.04
N GLY A 33 -2.73 -12.07 11.33
CA GLY A 33 -3.80 -12.88 10.79
C GLY A 33 -4.29 -12.30 9.48
N VAL A 34 -5.05 -13.10 8.73
CA VAL A 34 -5.71 -12.71 7.47
C VAL A 34 -6.46 -11.37 7.59
N SER A 35 -7.02 -11.08 8.77
CA SER A 35 -7.69 -9.79 9.06
C SER A 35 -6.75 -8.58 8.96
N ASP A 36 -5.51 -8.70 9.43
CA ASP A 36 -4.51 -7.62 9.38
C ASP A 36 -4.02 -7.38 7.94
N MET A 37 -3.87 -8.45 7.15
CA MET A 37 -3.62 -8.35 5.70
C MET A 37 -4.72 -7.61 4.97
N VAL A 38 -5.98 -7.90 5.27
CA VAL A 38 -7.13 -7.24 4.63
C VAL A 38 -7.16 -5.76 5.00
N ILE A 39 -6.86 -5.39 6.24
CA ILE A 39 -6.75 -3.99 6.66
C ILE A 39 -5.62 -3.28 5.90
N MET A 40 -4.44 -3.91 5.78
CA MET A 40 -3.33 -3.35 5.01
C MET A 40 -3.64 -3.25 3.52
N LEU A 41 -4.38 -4.19 2.94
CA LEU A 41 -4.86 -4.15 1.55
C LEU A 41 -5.76 -2.95 1.31
N VAL A 42 -6.74 -2.73 2.20
CA VAL A 42 -7.66 -1.61 2.10
C VAL A 42 -6.91 -0.28 2.25
N ALA A 43 -6.02 -0.19 3.24
CA ALA A 43 -5.20 1.00 3.47
C ALA A 43 -4.26 1.31 2.29
N GLY A 44 -3.57 0.30 1.75
CA GLY A 44 -2.69 0.44 0.59
C GLY A 44 -3.45 0.84 -0.67
N SER A 45 -4.63 0.27 -0.88
CA SER A 45 -5.51 0.59 -2.01
C SER A 45 -6.06 2.02 -1.93
N ALA A 46 -6.45 2.47 -0.74
CA ALA A 46 -6.89 3.84 -0.50
C ALA A 46 -5.76 4.86 -0.72
N ALA A 47 -4.55 4.56 -0.24
CA ALA A 47 -3.36 5.39 -0.47
C ALA A 47 -3.00 5.47 -1.97
N PHE A 48 -3.11 4.35 -2.70
CA PHE A 48 -2.90 4.31 -4.14
C PHE A 48 -3.91 5.18 -4.90
N LEU A 49 -5.19 5.09 -4.55
CA LEU A 49 -6.26 5.91 -5.14
C LEU A 49 -6.05 7.40 -4.86
N MET A 50 -5.67 7.78 -3.63
CA MET A 50 -5.31 9.16 -3.33
C MET A 50 -4.10 9.63 -4.15
N GLY A 51 -3.06 8.80 -4.29
CA GLY A 51 -1.91 9.10 -5.14
C GLY A 51 -2.30 9.33 -6.61
N ARG A 52 -3.23 8.54 -7.14
CA ARG A 52 -3.82 8.71 -8.48
C ARG A 52 -4.58 10.03 -8.62
N ILE A 53 -5.38 10.40 -7.63
CA ILE A 53 -6.13 11.65 -7.62
C ILE A 53 -5.17 12.84 -7.60
N ILE A 54 -4.18 12.84 -6.71
CA ILE A 54 -3.17 13.90 -6.59
C ILE A 54 -2.32 14.03 -7.87
N GLU A 55 -1.94 12.92 -8.50
CA GLU A 55 -1.25 12.96 -9.79
C GLU A 55 -2.16 13.47 -10.92
N GLY A 56 -3.45 13.11 -10.88
CA GLY A 56 -4.48 13.58 -11.81
C GLY A 56 -4.71 15.10 -11.74
N TYR A 57 -4.84 15.65 -10.53
CA TYR A 57 -4.92 17.11 -10.32
C TYR A 57 -3.65 17.84 -10.78
N GLY A 58 -2.48 17.20 -10.70
CA GLY A 58 -1.22 17.75 -11.21
C GLY A 58 -1.06 17.71 -12.74
N ARG A 59 -2.04 17.17 -13.48
CA ARG A 59 -2.10 17.21 -14.96
C ARG A 59 -3.17 18.17 -15.49
N GLY A 60 -4.02 18.72 -14.60
CA GLY A 60 -5.05 19.73 -14.93
C GLY A 60 -4.48 21.13 -14.93
#